data_AF-A0A0K1PW17-F1
#
_entry.id   AF-A0A0K1PW17-F1
#
_cell.length_a   1.000
_cell.length_b   1.000
_cell.length_c   1.000
_cell.angle_alpha   90.00
_cell.angle_beta   90.00
_cell.angle_gamma   90.00
#
_symmetry.space_group_name_H-M   'P 1'
#
loop_
_entity.id
_entity.type
_entity.pdbx_description
1 polymer ?
#
loop_
_entity_poly.entity_id
_entity_poly.type
_entity_poly.pdbx_seq_one_letter_code
_entity_poly.pdbx_strand_id
1 'polypeptide(L)'
;MASLEHAHGAEGHDEGAVHAHVSPVIFYVGIFLALVFFTVLTVGQSYVDLGRLNIVLIILIASCKAALVVTFFMHLKWDNKFNALIFVSAILFIGIFFAYTLNDTERRGDYDADQNVRVLPKTGQDAPGGFEPPAHPAEGAEHAPAEGSPAPAEHH
;
A
#
# COMPACT_ATOMS: atom_id res chain seq x y z
N MET A 1 81.33 22.40 -32.24
CA MET A 1 81.42 20.93 -32.10
C MET A 1 80.10 20.46 -31.54
N ALA A 2 79.36 19.72 -32.37
CA ALA A 2 78.10 19.10 -32.01
C ALA A 2 78.37 17.91 -31.06
N SER A 3 77.63 17.84 -29.96
CA SER A 3 77.26 16.57 -29.37
C SER A 3 75.75 16.61 -29.12
N LEU A 4 75.08 15.84 -29.95
CA LEU A 4 73.70 15.41 -29.83
C LEU A 4 73.66 14.43 -28.65
N GLU A 5 72.90 14.71 -27.60
CA GLU A 5 72.39 13.64 -26.74
C GLU A 5 70.88 13.51 -26.95
N HIS A 6 70.55 12.28 -27.33
CA HIS A 6 69.25 11.80 -27.71
C HIS A 6 68.58 11.24 -26.45
N ALA A 7 67.36 11.71 -26.20
CA ALA A 7 66.18 10.93 -25.79
C ALA A 7 66.35 9.80 -24.74
N HIS A 8 65.54 9.86 -23.68
CA HIS A 8 64.29 9.08 -23.66
C HIS A 8 63.37 9.57 -22.55
N GLY A 9 62.12 9.81 -22.90
CA GLY A 9 61.05 10.03 -21.94
C GLY A 9 60.83 8.79 -21.08
N ALA A 10 60.56 9.04 -19.80
CA ALA A 10 59.86 8.13 -18.93
C ALA A 10 58.80 8.97 -18.19
N GLU A 11 57.72 9.28 -18.92
CA GLU A 11 56.43 9.50 -18.27
C GLU A 11 56.08 8.20 -17.53
N GLY A 12 56.29 8.21 -16.23
CA GLY A 12 55.62 7.27 -15.35
C GLY A 12 54.15 7.65 -15.31
N HIS A 13 53.38 7.18 -16.30
CA HIS A 13 51.96 6.92 -16.11
C HIS A 13 51.84 5.92 -14.96
N ASP A 14 51.74 6.42 -13.74
CA ASP A 14 51.17 5.66 -12.63
C ASP A 14 49.68 5.59 -12.93
N GLU A 15 49.32 4.51 -13.63
CA GLU A 15 47.98 4.15 -14.00
C GLU A 15 47.09 4.30 -12.78
N GLY A 16 46.03 5.09 -12.92
CA GLY A 16 44.94 5.18 -11.97
C GLY A 16 44.30 3.81 -11.81
N ALA A 17 44.90 2.96 -10.99
CA ALA A 17 44.31 1.76 -10.44
C ALA A 17 43.21 2.21 -9.47
N VAL A 18 42.10 2.66 -10.06
CA VAL A 18 40.83 2.80 -9.38
C VAL A 18 40.45 1.37 -9.03
N HIS A 19 40.90 0.91 -7.86
CA HIS A 19 40.43 -0.33 -7.25
C HIS A 19 38.96 -0.10 -6.87
N ALA A 20 38.09 -0.09 -7.88
CA ALA A 20 36.66 -0.20 -7.73
C ALA A 20 36.42 -1.55 -7.06
N HIS A 21 36.25 -1.53 -5.75
CA HIS A 21 35.95 -2.70 -4.95
C HIS A 21 34.49 -3.09 -5.24
N VAL A 22 34.23 -3.55 -6.46
CA VAL A 22 32.94 -4.08 -6.90
C VAL A 22 32.63 -5.26 -5.98
N SER A 23 31.58 -5.11 -5.19
CA SER A 23 31.06 -6.19 -4.34
C SER A 23 30.83 -7.42 -5.23
N PRO A 24 31.31 -8.60 -4.80
CA PRO A 24 31.30 -9.76 -5.66
C PRO A 24 29.85 -10.14 -5.97
N VAL A 25 29.54 -10.35 -7.26
CA VAL A 25 28.18 -10.66 -7.76
C VAL A 25 27.52 -11.79 -6.97
N ILE A 26 28.32 -12.74 -6.48
CA ILE A 26 27.88 -13.86 -5.63
C ILE A 26 27.12 -13.42 -4.37
N PHE A 27 27.47 -12.27 -3.80
CA PHE A 27 26.84 -11.72 -2.61
C PHE A 27 25.39 -11.30 -2.90
N TYR A 28 25.16 -10.59 -4.00
CA TYR A 28 23.81 -10.21 -4.44
C TYR A 28 22.96 -11.41 -4.84
N VAL A 29 23.57 -12.45 -5.42
CA VAL A 29 22.88 -13.72 -5.72
C VAL A 29 22.43 -14.40 -4.43
N GLY A 30 23.26 -14.40 -3.37
CA GLY A 30 22.85 -14.91 -2.05
C GLY A 30 21.63 -14.19 -1.47
N ILE A 31 21.60 -12.86 -1.56
CA ILE A 31 20.46 -12.06 -1.10
C ILE A 31 19.22 -12.32 -1.97
N PHE A 32 19.40 -12.43 -3.29
CA PHE A 32 18.32 -12.78 -4.21
C PHE A 32 17.67 -14.11 -3.82
N LEU A 33 18.47 -15.14 -3.54
CA LEU A 33 17.95 -16.43 -3.06
C LEU A 33 17.22 -16.29 -1.71
N ALA A 34 17.73 -15.46 -0.80
CA ALA A 34 17.02 -15.15 0.44
C ALA A 34 15.64 -14.50 0.16
N LEU A 35 15.55 -13.56 -0.78
CA LEU A 35 14.27 -12.96 -1.17
C LEU A 35 13.31 -13.94 -1.83
N VAL A 36 13.82 -14.87 -2.64
CA VAL A 36 13.02 -15.97 -3.21
C VAL A 36 12.47 -16.84 -2.09
N PHE A 37 13.31 -17.21 -1.11
CA PHE A 37 12.88 -17.95 0.07
C PHE A 37 11.77 -17.22 0.85
N PHE A 38 11.94 -15.92 1.12
CA PHE A 38 10.88 -15.12 1.75
C PHE A 38 9.59 -15.08 0.92
N THR A 39 9.69 -15.11 -0.40
CA THR A 39 8.52 -15.14 -1.30
C THR A 39 7.79 -16.48 -1.22
N VAL A 40 8.54 -17.58 -1.23
CA VAL A 40 7.96 -18.92 -1.01
C VAL A 40 7.32 -19.00 0.38
N LEU A 41 7.94 -18.41 1.41
CA LEU A 41 7.34 -18.33 2.74
C LEU A 41 6.02 -17.54 2.75
N THR A 42 5.92 -16.41 2.06
CA THR A 42 4.65 -15.65 1.98
C THR A 42 3.56 -16.44 1.25
N VAL A 43 3.93 -17.15 0.19
CA VAL A 43 2.98 -18.03 -0.53
C VAL A 43 2.58 -19.21 0.35
N GLY A 44 3.55 -19.84 1.03
CA GLY A 44 3.30 -20.93 1.99
C GLY A 44 2.38 -20.50 3.13
N GLN A 45 2.62 -19.31 3.69
CA GLN A 45 1.77 -18.74 4.72
C GLN A 45 0.33 -18.58 4.24
N SER A 46 0.09 -18.23 2.98
CA SER A 46 -1.28 -18.08 2.46
C SER A 46 -2.10 -19.38 2.48
N TYR A 47 -1.44 -20.55 2.57
CA TYR A 47 -2.11 -21.85 2.68
C TYR A 47 -2.34 -22.32 4.12
N VAL A 48 -1.74 -21.67 5.11
CA VAL A 48 -1.84 -22.05 6.52
C VAL A 48 -2.66 -21.02 7.26
N ASP A 49 -3.79 -21.44 7.83
CA ASP A 49 -4.63 -20.56 8.64
C ASP A 49 -4.32 -20.73 10.14
N LEU A 50 -3.58 -19.77 10.69
CA LEU A 50 -3.21 -19.66 12.11
C LEU A 50 -4.20 -18.76 12.89
N GLY A 51 -5.37 -18.45 12.32
CA GLY A 51 -6.35 -17.51 12.87
C GLY A 51 -5.79 -16.10 13.06
N ARG A 52 -5.89 -15.56 14.28
CA ARG A 52 -5.44 -14.19 14.60
C ARG A 52 -3.93 -13.98 14.41
N LEU A 53 -3.12 -15.04 14.47
CA LEU A 53 -1.68 -14.94 14.28
C LEU A 53 -1.27 -14.78 12.81
N ASN A 54 -2.15 -15.04 11.84
CA ASN A 54 -1.85 -14.88 10.42
C ASN A 54 -1.40 -13.47 10.09
N ILE A 55 -2.15 -12.45 10.54
CA ILE A 55 -1.85 -11.05 10.22
C ILE A 55 -0.47 -10.66 10.76
N VAL A 56 -0.16 -11.08 11.99
CA VAL A 56 1.15 -10.82 12.61
C VAL A 56 2.27 -11.48 11.78
N LEU A 57 2.07 -12.73 11.37
CA LEU A 57 3.05 -13.46 10.57
C LEU A 57 3.24 -12.84 9.18
N ILE A 58 2.14 -12.45 8.50
CA ILE A 58 2.14 -11.79 7.19
C ILE A 58 2.97 -10.52 7.25
N ILE A 59 2.67 -9.65 8.21
CA ILE A 59 3.35 -8.36 8.36
C ILE A 59 4.83 -8.58 8.72
N LEU A 60 5.14 -9.55 9.58
CA LEU A 60 6.51 -9.86 9.97
C LEU A 60 7.34 -10.33 8.76
N ILE A 61 6.86 -11.34 8.03
CA ILE A 61 7.58 -11.88 6.86
C ILE A 61 7.74 -10.80 5.79
N ALA A 62 6.67 -10.03 5.51
CA ALA A 62 6.72 -8.92 4.56
C ALA A 62 7.74 -7.84 4.98
N SER A 63 7.78 -7.49 6.27
CA SER A 63 8.71 -6.49 6.82
C SER A 63 10.17 -6.97 6.72
N CYS A 64 10.45 -8.24 7.03
CA CYS A 64 11.78 -8.81 6.87
C CYS A 64 12.24 -8.79 5.41
N LYS A 65 11.36 -9.16 4.47
CA LYS A 65 11.63 -9.08 3.03
C LYS A 65 11.94 -7.65 2.60
N ALA A 66 11.12 -6.69 3.01
CA ALA A 66 11.34 -5.27 2.70
C ALA A 66 12.66 -4.75 3.27
N ALA A 67 13.00 -5.10 4.52
CA ALA A 67 14.25 -4.71 5.14
C ALA A 67 15.49 -5.21 4.38
N LEU A 68 15.46 -6.46 3.87
CA LEU A 68 16.53 -6.98 3.01
C LEU A 68 16.65 -6.18 1.70
N VAL A 69 15.53 -5.89 1.04
CA VAL A 69 15.52 -5.12 -0.21
C VAL A 69 16.11 -3.72 0.01
N VAL A 70 15.64 -3.02 1.05
CA VAL A 70 16.10 -1.66 1.37
C VAL A 70 17.58 -1.65 1.75
N THR A 71 18.00 -2.57 2.61
CA THR A 71 19.39 -2.60 3.09
C THR A 71 20.38 -2.89 1.95
N PHE A 72 20.03 -3.82 1.06
CA PHE A 72 20.98 -4.38 0.09
C PHE A 72 20.76 -3.91 -1.35
N PHE A 73 19.53 -3.93 -1.86
CA PHE A 73 19.24 -3.55 -3.25
C PHE A 73 19.10 -2.04 -3.44
N MET A 74 18.57 -1.33 -2.44
CA MET A 74 18.62 0.15 -2.42
C MET A 74 19.98 0.69 -1.98
N HIS A 75 20.97 -0.19 -1.76
CA HIS A 75 22.33 0.16 -1.36
C HIS A 75 22.44 0.96 -0.06
N LEU A 76 21.39 1.03 0.76
CA LEU A 76 21.35 1.86 1.98
C LEU A 76 22.49 1.54 2.96
N LYS A 77 22.98 0.30 2.96
CA LYS A 77 24.11 -0.13 3.80
C LYS A 77 25.47 0.44 3.38
N TRP A 78 25.65 0.75 2.10
CA TRP A 78 26.90 1.23 1.50
C TRP A 78 26.84 2.67 1.01
N ASP A 79 25.63 3.20 0.86
CA ASP A 79 25.38 4.57 0.44
C ASP A 79 25.50 5.55 1.62
N ASN A 80 25.38 6.84 1.32
CA ASN A 80 25.44 7.92 2.29
C ASN A 80 24.35 7.77 3.35
N LYS A 81 24.73 8.01 4.62
CA LYS A 81 23.80 8.03 5.77
C LYS A 81 22.63 9.03 5.59
N PHE A 82 22.81 10.02 4.72
CA PHE A 82 21.75 10.95 4.32
C PHE A 82 20.58 10.24 3.63
N ASN A 83 20.84 9.22 2.78
CA ASN A 83 19.78 8.44 2.15
C ASN A 83 19.02 7.57 3.17
N ALA A 84 19.72 7.06 4.19
CA ALA A 84 19.07 6.39 5.32
C ALA A 84 18.15 7.34 6.11
N LEU A 85 18.59 8.59 6.33
CA LEU A 85 17.77 9.61 6.99
C LEU A 85 16.51 9.94 6.17
N ILE A 86 16.64 10.12 4.86
CA ILE A 86 15.49 10.35 3.96
C ILE A 86 14.54 9.16 3.94
N PHE A 87 15.07 7.93 3.91
CA PHE A 87 14.24 6.73 3.96
C PHE A 87 13.45 6.64 5.26
N VAL A 88 14.10 6.85 6.41
CA VAL A 88 13.44 6.83 7.72
C VAL A 88 12.41 7.96 7.82
N SER A 89 12.72 9.17 7.32
CA SER A 89 11.75 10.26 7.32
C SER A 89 10.54 9.94 6.44
N ALA A 90 10.74 9.34 5.26
CA ALA A 90 9.66 8.90 4.39
C ALA A 90 8.75 7.86 5.07
N ILE A 91 9.32 6.84 5.72
CA ILE A 91 8.54 5.85 6.49
C ILE A 91 7.77 6.52 7.64
N LEU A 92 8.41 7.46 8.34
CA LEU A 92 7.76 8.21 9.42
C LEU A 92 6.58 9.04 8.91
N PHE A 93 6.74 9.76 7.80
CA PHE A 93 5.65 10.54 7.20
C PHE A 93 4.53 9.65 6.69
N ILE A 94 4.84 8.52 6.04
CA ILE A 94 3.84 7.53 5.63
C ILE A 94 3.06 7.03 6.85
N GLY A 95 3.75 6.72 7.95
CA GLY A 95 3.13 6.29 9.20
C GLY A 95 2.19 7.35 9.78
N ILE A 96 2.61 8.62 9.78
CA ILE A 96 1.76 9.75 10.22
C ILE A 96 0.53 9.89 9.33
N PHE A 97 0.69 9.85 8.01
CA PHE A 97 -0.43 9.95 7.08
C PHE A 97 -1.40 8.79 7.24
N PHE A 98 -0.90 7.55 7.37
CA PHE A 98 -1.76 6.40 7.60
C PHE A 98 -2.52 6.52 8.92
N ALA A 99 -1.86 6.93 10.00
CA ALA A 99 -2.52 7.16 11.27
C ALA A 99 -3.62 8.23 11.17
N TYR A 100 -3.35 9.33 10.47
CA TYR A 100 -4.32 10.39 10.27
C TYR A 100 -5.49 9.95 9.36
N THR A 101 -5.20 9.29 8.24
CA THR A 101 -6.22 8.75 7.33
C THR A 101 -7.11 7.71 8.00
N LEU A 102 -6.53 6.82 8.81
CA LEU A 102 -7.31 5.86 9.58
C LEU A 102 -8.19 6.56 10.62
N ASN A 103 -7.64 7.56 11.33
CA ASN A 103 -8.41 8.33 12.29
C ASN A 103 -9.56 9.13 11.64
N ASP A 104 -9.30 9.74 10.50
CA ASP A 104 -10.30 10.45 9.70
C ASP A 104 -11.39 9.47 9.24
N THR A 105 -11.02 8.33 8.66
CA THR A 105 -11.96 7.32 8.17
C THR A 105 -12.85 6.77 9.28
N GLU A 106 -12.29 6.52 10.47
CA GLU A 106 -13.03 6.02 11.63
C GLU A 106 -14.04 7.06 12.15
N ARG A 107 -13.65 8.34 12.20
CA ARG A 107 -14.53 9.39 12.75
C ARG A 107 -15.43 10.06 11.73
N ARG A 108 -15.22 9.84 10.43
CA ARG A 108 -16.01 10.48 9.38
C ARG A 108 -17.50 10.19 9.53
N GLY A 109 -17.88 8.96 9.88
CA GLY A 109 -19.28 8.59 10.11
C GLY A 109 -19.98 9.38 11.23
N ASP A 110 -19.22 9.80 12.25
CA ASP A 110 -19.77 10.57 13.38
C ASP A 110 -20.04 12.04 13.01
N TYR A 111 -19.23 12.61 12.12
CA TYR A 111 -19.37 14.01 11.68
C TYR A 111 -20.26 14.15 10.44
N ASP A 112 -20.32 13.11 9.61
CA ASP A 112 -20.96 13.11 8.29
C ASP A 112 -22.28 12.33 8.27
N ALA A 113 -22.87 12.05 9.44
CA ALA A 113 -24.11 11.28 9.59
C ALA A 113 -25.30 11.86 8.81
N ASP A 114 -25.22 13.13 8.38
CA ASP A 114 -26.27 13.83 7.65
C ASP A 114 -25.87 14.13 6.17
N GLN A 115 -24.71 13.67 5.68
CA GLN A 115 -24.30 13.83 4.26
C GLN A 115 -24.62 12.58 3.43
N ASN A 116 -25.25 12.79 2.27
CA ASN A 116 -25.63 11.76 1.30
C ASN A 116 -26.58 10.66 1.82
N VAL A 117 -27.30 10.93 2.90
CA VAL A 117 -28.35 10.03 3.43
C VAL A 117 -29.66 10.37 2.76
N ARG A 118 -30.47 9.38 2.39
CA ARG A 118 -31.80 9.60 1.79
C ARG A 118 -32.82 10.10 2.79
N VAL A 119 -32.62 9.73 4.06
CA VAL A 119 -33.52 10.01 5.17
C VAL A 119 -32.65 10.44 6.35
N LEU A 120 -32.95 11.59 6.94
CA LEU A 120 -32.23 12.14 8.09
C LEU A 120 -32.26 11.15 9.25
N PRO A 121 -31.12 10.63 9.74
CA PRO A 121 -31.10 9.64 10.82
C PRO A 121 -31.73 10.14 12.12
N LYS A 122 -31.74 11.46 12.33
CA LYS A 122 -32.29 12.12 13.52
C LYS A 122 -33.80 12.36 13.46
N THR A 123 -34.39 12.44 12.26
CA THR A 123 -35.76 12.94 12.06
C THR A 123 -36.65 11.99 11.26
N GLY A 124 -36.09 11.00 10.57
CA GLY A 124 -36.83 10.09 9.70
C GLY A 124 -37.44 10.77 8.46
N GLN A 125 -37.08 12.02 8.18
CA GLN A 125 -37.56 12.81 7.04
C GLN A 125 -36.58 12.70 5.87
N ASP A 126 -37.10 12.72 4.64
CA ASP A 126 -36.26 12.69 3.44
C ASP A 126 -35.26 13.85 3.44
N ALA A 127 -34.01 13.56 3.07
CA ALA A 127 -32.95 14.55 3.11
C ALA A 127 -33.19 15.63 2.03
N PRO A 128 -33.20 16.91 2.42
CA PRO A 128 -33.42 17.99 1.47
C PRO A 128 -32.24 18.09 0.50
N GLY A 129 -32.47 17.76 -0.77
CA GLY A 129 -31.46 17.73 -1.83
C GLY A 129 -31.08 16.35 -2.37
N GLY A 130 -31.77 15.28 -1.95
CA GLY A 130 -31.61 13.95 -2.56
C GLY A 130 -32.07 13.91 -4.02
N PHE A 131 -31.43 13.08 -4.85
CA PHE A 131 -31.93 12.80 -6.19
C PHE A 131 -33.30 12.14 -6.09
N GLU A 132 -34.34 12.81 -6.60
CA GLU A 132 -35.67 12.22 -6.77
C GLU A 132 -35.52 11.06 -7.77
N PRO A 133 -35.76 9.80 -7.36
CA PRO A 133 -35.65 8.68 -8.27
C PRO A 133 -36.65 8.87 -9.42
N PRO A 134 -36.29 8.61 -10.69
CA PRO A 134 -37.31 8.51 -11.73
C PRO A 134 -38.33 7.46 -11.29
N ALA A 135 -39.62 7.80 -11.36
CA ALA A 135 -40.71 6.96 -10.91
C ALA A 135 -40.68 5.60 -11.62
N HIS A 136 -40.02 4.63 -10.99
CA HIS A 136 -40.25 3.23 -11.31
C HIS A 136 -41.45 2.77 -10.48
N PRO A 137 -42.47 2.17 -11.12
CA PRO A 137 -43.65 1.69 -10.42
C PRO A 137 -43.23 0.79 -9.26
N ALA A 138 -43.84 1.01 -8.09
CA ALA A 138 -43.56 0.30 -6.87
C ALA A 138 -43.77 -1.22 -7.05
N GLU A 139 -42.69 -1.95 -7.29
CA GLU A 139 -42.67 -3.41 -7.27
C GLU A 139 -42.20 -3.82 -5.87
N GLY A 140 -43.14 -4.20 -5.00
CA GLY A 140 -42.80 -4.64 -3.65
C GLY A 140 -43.91 -4.63 -2.60
N ALA A 141 -45.13 -4.19 -2.95
CA ALA A 141 -46.30 -4.32 -2.06
C ALA A 141 -47.09 -5.63 -2.29
N GLU A 142 -46.41 -6.71 -2.65
CA GLU A 142 -47.02 -8.03 -2.87
C GLU A 142 -46.32 -9.09 -1.99
N HIS A 143 -46.67 -9.14 -0.71
CA HIS A 143 -46.72 -10.42 0.02
C HIS A 143 -47.63 -10.37 1.26
N ALA A 144 -48.86 -10.85 1.03
CA ALA A 144 -49.76 -11.62 1.92
C ALA A 144 -50.64 -10.89 2.98
N PRO A 145 -51.76 -11.51 3.44
CA PRO A 145 -52.86 -12.06 2.63
C PRO A 145 -54.28 -11.61 3.10
N ALA A 146 -55.21 -11.68 2.14
CA ALA A 146 -56.68 -11.80 2.20
C ALA A 146 -57.45 -11.56 3.52
N GLU A 147 -58.44 -10.67 3.49
CA GLU A 147 -59.80 -10.99 3.99
C GLU A 147 -60.89 -10.05 3.44
N GLY A 148 -61.91 -10.66 2.82
CA GLY A 148 -63.31 -10.27 2.98
C GLY A 148 -63.83 -9.03 2.24
N SER A 149 -64.38 -9.22 1.04
CA SER A 149 -65.39 -8.32 0.46
C SER A 149 -66.53 -8.00 1.44
N PRO A 150 -67.09 -6.79 1.32
CA PRO A 150 -68.51 -6.69 1.01
C PRO A 150 -68.78 -5.82 -0.22
N ALA A 151 -69.84 -6.21 -0.93
CA ALA A 151 -70.33 -5.64 -2.18
C ALA A 151 -70.77 -4.17 -2.07
N PRO A 152 -70.81 -3.41 -3.18
CA PRO A 152 -71.26 -2.03 -3.18
C PRO A 152 -72.78 -1.89 -3.36
N ALA A 153 -73.28 -0.77 -2.85
CA ALA A 153 -74.67 -0.34 -2.80
C ALA A 153 -75.33 -0.12 -4.17
N GLU A 154 -76.66 -0.15 -4.11
CA GLU A 154 -77.68 0.07 -5.13
C GLU A 154 -77.53 1.39 -5.92
N HIS A 155 -77.88 1.40 -7.22
CA HIS A 155 -79.00 2.19 -7.77
C HIS A 155 -79.14 2.05 -9.31
N HIS A 156 -80.39 1.84 -9.72
CA HIS A 156 -81.01 1.89 -11.07
C HIS A 156 -80.99 0.65 -11.98
#